data_AF-A0A6S7LNM7-F1
#
_entry.id   AF-A0A6S7LNM7-F1
#
_cell.length_a   1.000
_cell.length_b   1.000
_cell.length_c   1.000
_cell.angle_alpha   90.00
_cell.angle_beta   90.00
_cell.angle_gamma   90.00
#
_symmetry.space_group_name_H-M   'P 1'
#
loop_
_entity.id
_entity.type
_entity.pdbx_description
1 polymer ?
#
loop_
_entity_poly.entity_id
_entity_poly.type
_entity_poly.pdbx_seq_one_letter_code
_entity_poly.pdbx_strand_id
1 'polypeptide(L)'
;VKISLTTENEGLRRRLAEAQSNWLETREENLRTEEKLKQLENELRLLTLSKTNLETAHEENREFFKKQEEQREEQFLETVQETEKKHAELRKELEEMLQAQMKMSSAMKDENKRLILKLEEKKENHRSEKTKWREQLSELASALEVTRKQHNEVTTEKENISHINDELAGKVKFLKRENKKSLKMIYNLLKKQKNLMQDRQTLCHELESLQRSQTAGTPLQRYSQEAGNISANEQGSGADTSCNVKQSNVEINNEDESL
;
A
#
# COMPACT_ATOMS: atom_id res chain seq x y z
N VAL A 1 -34.92 121.05 121.83
CA VAL A 1 -35.57 119.72 121.97
C VAL A 1 -36.61 119.46 120.89
N LYS A 2 -37.66 120.30 120.75
CA LYS A 2 -38.76 120.08 119.78
C LYS A 2 -38.31 120.05 118.29
N ILE A 3 -37.40 120.95 117.89
CA ILE A 3 -36.88 121.03 116.51
C ILE A 3 -35.92 119.87 116.18
N SER A 4 -35.14 119.39 117.16
CA SER A 4 -34.22 118.25 117.00
C SER A 4 -34.98 116.93 116.79
N LEU A 5 -36.06 116.72 117.54
CA LEU A 5 -36.91 115.54 117.44
C LEU A 5 -37.72 115.49 116.14
N THR A 6 -38.08 116.65 115.57
CA THR A 6 -38.76 116.73 114.28
C THR A 6 -37.81 116.44 113.12
N THR A 7 -36.58 116.99 113.13
CA THR A 7 -35.56 116.70 112.11
C THR A 7 -35.09 115.25 112.16
N GLU A 8 -35.02 114.66 113.35
CA GLU A 8 -34.71 113.25 113.54
C GLU A 8 -35.86 112.34 113.08
N ASN A 9 -37.11 112.69 113.39
CA ASN A 9 -38.29 111.99 112.84
C ASN A 9 -38.36 112.05 111.30
N GLU A 10 -38.06 113.21 110.71
CA GLU A 10 -38.00 113.38 109.25
C GLU A 10 -36.85 112.58 108.63
N GLY A 11 -35.70 112.52 109.32
CA GLY A 11 -34.58 111.66 108.93
C GLY A 11 -34.91 110.17 109.00
N LEU A 12 -35.62 109.72 110.05
CA LEU A 12 -36.10 108.35 110.19
C LEU A 12 -37.16 108.00 109.15
N ARG A 13 -38.08 108.92 108.83
CA ARG A 13 -39.07 108.74 107.75
C ARG A 13 -38.43 108.65 106.37
N ARG A 14 -37.41 109.48 106.09
CA ARG A 14 -36.62 109.38 104.85
C ARG A 14 -35.88 108.05 104.76
N ARG A 15 -35.18 107.63 105.81
CA ARG A 15 -34.51 106.31 105.84
C ARG A 15 -35.48 105.15 105.69
N LEU A 16 -36.68 105.24 106.28
CA LEU A 16 -37.72 104.24 106.11
C LEU A 16 -38.24 104.19 104.67
N ALA A 17 -38.49 105.35 104.05
CA ALA A 17 -38.92 105.44 102.66
C ALA A 17 -37.85 104.93 101.68
N GLU A 18 -36.58 105.28 101.91
CA GLU A 18 -35.43 104.75 101.16
C GLU A 18 -35.29 103.23 101.33
N ALA A 19 -35.39 102.72 102.56
CA ALA A 19 -35.35 101.28 102.82
C ALA A 19 -36.53 100.53 102.16
N GLN A 20 -37.72 101.14 102.14
CA GLN A 20 -38.89 100.58 101.45
C GLN A 20 -38.73 100.58 99.93
N SER A 21 -38.20 101.67 99.35
CA SER A 21 -37.89 101.75 97.91
C SER A 21 -36.84 100.70 97.51
N ASN A 22 -35.73 100.63 98.25
CA ASN A 22 -34.67 99.67 98.02
C ASN A 22 -35.17 98.22 98.19
N TRP A 23 -36.07 97.96 99.15
CA TRP A 23 -36.69 96.65 99.30
C TRP A 23 -37.62 96.29 98.14
N LEU A 24 -38.39 97.25 97.61
CA LEU A 24 -39.23 97.04 96.43
C LEU A 24 -38.39 96.79 95.18
N GLU A 25 -37.31 97.56 94.97
CA GLU A 25 -36.37 97.36 93.86
C GLU A 25 -35.69 95.99 93.91
N THR A 26 -35.13 95.62 95.07
CA THR A 26 -34.52 94.29 95.25
C THR A 26 -35.54 93.16 95.12
N ARG A 27 -36.79 93.36 95.54
CA ARG A 27 -37.88 92.40 95.32
C ARG A 27 -38.23 92.24 93.84
N GLU A 28 -38.28 93.34 93.09
CA GLU A 28 -38.56 93.31 91.65
C GLU A 28 -37.39 92.67 90.88
N GLU A 29 -36.14 92.97 91.25
CA GLU A 29 -34.96 92.30 90.71
C GLU A 29 -34.93 90.80 91.04
N ASN A 30 -35.34 90.41 92.26
CA ASN A 30 -35.50 89.01 92.63
C ASN A 30 -36.55 88.30 91.77
N LEU A 31 -37.70 88.93 91.51
CA LEU A 31 -38.72 88.36 90.61
C LEU A 31 -38.20 88.21 89.18
N ARG A 32 -37.53 89.23 88.63
CA ARG A 32 -36.94 89.20 87.28
C ARG A 32 -35.86 88.12 87.16
N THR A 33 -35.04 87.93 88.20
CA THR A 33 -34.00 86.89 88.20
C THR A 33 -34.61 85.49 88.35
N GLU A 34 -35.66 85.33 89.16
CA GLU A 34 -36.41 84.06 89.27
C GLU A 34 -37.11 83.68 87.96
N GLU A 35 -37.70 84.64 87.25
CA GLU A 35 -38.29 84.42 85.92
C GLU A 35 -37.23 84.01 84.89
N LYS A 36 -36.08 84.70 84.85
CA LYS A 36 -34.95 84.32 84.00
C LYS A 36 -34.40 82.94 84.35
N LEU A 37 -34.33 82.61 85.63
CA LEU A 37 -33.87 81.30 86.10
C LEU A 37 -34.83 80.21 85.60
N LYS A 38 -36.15 80.39 85.75
CA LYS A 38 -37.16 79.45 85.23
C LYS A 38 -37.10 79.31 83.70
N GLN A 39 -36.83 80.40 82.98
CA GLN A 39 -36.63 80.36 81.52
C GLN A 39 -35.40 79.53 81.15
N LEU A 40 -34.25 79.81 81.79
CA LEU A 40 -33.01 79.07 81.56
C LEU A 40 -33.13 77.58 81.93
N GLU A 41 -33.84 77.25 83.01
CA GLU A 41 -34.13 75.85 83.39
C GLU A 41 -34.96 75.12 82.33
N ASN A 42 -35.98 75.79 81.78
CA ASN A 42 -36.79 75.24 80.69
C ASN A 42 -35.98 75.06 79.40
N GLU A 43 -35.16 76.05 79.05
CA GLU A 43 -34.25 75.98 77.90
C GLU A 43 -33.25 74.84 78.06
N LEU A 44 -32.62 74.70 79.24
CA LEU A 44 -31.70 73.61 79.55
C LEU A 44 -32.40 72.25 79.41
N ARG A 45 -33.63 72.12 79.88
CA ARG A 45 -34.42 70.89 79.77
C ARG A 45 -34.73 70.55 78.31
N LEU A 46 -35.14 71.53 77.49
CA LEU A 46 -35.39 71.34 76.07
C LEU A 46 -34.12 70.98 75.30
N LEU A 47 -33.01 71.65 75.61
CA LEU A 47 -31.70 71.33 75.03
C LEU A 47 -31.25 69.93 75.41
N THR A 48 -31.45 69.51 76.66
CA THR A 48 -31.13 68.15 77.12
C THR A 48 -31.95 67.11 76.36
N LEU A 49 -33.26 67.33 76.20
CA LEU A 49 -34.14 66.43 75.44
C LEU A 49 -33.75 66.37 73.95
N SER A 50 -33.47 67.53 73.34
CA SER A 50 -33.02 67.62 71.95
C SER A 50 -31.69 66.87 71.75
N LYS A 51 -30.74 67.06 72.67
CA LYS A 51 -29.46 66.35 72.68
C LYS A 51 -29.67 64.83 72.77
N THR A 52 -30.47 64.34 73.70
CA THR A 52 -30.73 62.90 73.83
C THR A 52 -31.40 62.34 72.58
N ASN A 53 -32.34 63.07 71.98
CA ASN A 53 -33.02 62.63 70.75
C ASN A 53 -32.05 62.59 69.55
N LEU A 54 -31.12 63.55 69.45
CA LEU A 54 -30.09 63.54 68.42
C LEU A 54 -29.11 62.39 68.64
N GLU A 55 -28.68 62.14 69.87
CA GLU A 55 -27.79 61.02 70.21
C GLU A 55 -28.43 59.67 69.88
N THR A 56 -29.71 59.47 70.22
CA THR A 56 -30.45 58.23 69.86
C THR A 56 -30.59 58.10 68.35
N ALA A 57 -30.96 59.17 67.64
CA ALA A 57 -31.09 59.14 66.18
C ALA A 57 -29.74 58.89 65.49
N HIS A 58 -28.64 59.41 66.03
CA HIS A 58 -27.29 59.14 65.54
C HIS A 58 -26.89 57.68 65.73
N GLU A 59 -27.19 57.10 66.90
CA GLU A 59 -26.89 55.69 67.16
C GLU A 59 -27.74 54.75 66.28
N GLU A 60 -29.03 55.04 66.13
CA GLU A 60 -29.92 54.29 65.22
C GLU A 60 -29.45 54.35 63.77
N ASN A 61 -29.07 55.52 63.27
CA ASN A 61 -28.50 55.66 61.93
C ASN A 61 -27.18 54.91 61.78
N ARG A 62 -26.31 54.95 62.79
CA ARG A 62 -25.04 54.22 62.79
C ARG A 62 -25.27 52.72 62.70
N GLU A 63 -26.18 52.17 63.50
CA GLU A 63 -26.53 50.75 63.48
C GLU A 63 -27.21 50.36 62.17
N PHE A 64 -28.05 51.23 61.60
CA PHE A 64 -28.63 51.01 60.28
C PHE A 64 -27.56 50.90 59.18
N PHE A 65 -26.64 51.86 59.11
CA PHE A 65 -25.56 51.83 58.12
C PHE A 65 -24.62 50.65 58.33
N LYS A 66 -24.32 50.30 59.58
CA LYS A 66 -23.50 49.13 59.90
C LYS A 66 -24.13 47.85 59.38
N LYS A 67 -25.43 47.62 59.65
CA LYS A 67 -26.17 46.45 59.15
C LYS A 67 -26.26 46.44 57.63
N GLN A 68 -26.47 47.60 57.01
CA GLN A 68 -26.50 47.72 55.55
C GLN A 68 -25.15 47.34 54.92
N GLU A 69 -24.05 47.81 55.51
CA GLU A 69 -22.70 47.50 55.04
C GLU A 69 -22.37 46.02 55.24
N GLU A 70 -22.71 45.43 56.40
CA GLU A 70 -22.55 44.01 56.68
C GLU A 70 -23.33 43.13 55.67
N GLN A 71 -24.59 43.48 55.38
CA GLN A 71 -25.39 42.76 54.37
C GLN A 71 -24.78 42.86 52.97
N ARG A 72 -24.26 44.03 52.62
CA ARG A 72 -23.62 44.25 51.33
C ARG A 72 -22.32 43.45 51.21
N GLU A 73 -21.51 43.42 52.28
CA GLU A 73 -20.29 42.63 52.36
C GLU A 73 -20.58 41.13 52.23
N GLU A 74 -21.61 40.63 52.91
CA GLU A 74 -22.02 39.23 52.83
C GLU A 74 -22.47 38.84 51.41
N GLN A 75 -23.28 39.66 50.75
CA GLN A 75 -23.68 39.45 49.36
C GLN A 75 -22.50 39.46 48.38
N PHE A 76 -21.54 40.36 48.58
CA PHE A 76 -20.32 40.39 47.77
C PHE A 76 -19.49 39.14 48.00
N LEU A 77 -19.33 38.70 49.25
CA LEU A 77 -18.56 37.51 49.58
C LEU A 77 -19.19 36.25 48.97
N GLU A 78 -20.52 36.11 49.06
CA GLU A 78 -21.26 35.01 48.43
C GLU A 78 -21.06 35.00 46.91
N THR A 79 -21.21 36.16 46.26
CA THR A 79 -21.04 36.28 44.81
C THR A 79 -19.60 35.95 44.38
N VAL A 80 -18.61 36.41 45.13
CA VAL A 80 -17.19 36.11 44.86
C VAL A 80 -16.95 34.60 45.01
N GLN A 81 -17.42 33.98 46.08
CA GLN A 81 -17.25 32.53 46.28
C GLN A 81 -17.94 31.70 45.19
N GLU A 82 -19.15 32.08 44.78
CA GLU A 82 -19.89 31.39 43.73
C GLU A 82 -19.17 31.51 42.38
N THR A 83 -18.70 32.72 42.04
CA THR A 83 -17.95 32.95 40.80
C THR A 83 -16.60 32.24 40.78
N GLU A 84 -15.87 32.24 41.89
CA GLU A 84 -14.61 31.49 42.03
C GLU A 84 -14.83 29.99 41.87
N LYS A 85 -15.88 29.43 42.49
CA LYS A 85 -16.25 28.02 42.33
C LYS A 85 -16.58 27.68 40.88
N LYS A 86 -17.44 28.48 40.23
CA LYS A 86 -17.78 28.32 38.80
C LYS A 86 -16.54 28.39 37.92
N HIS A 87 -15.64 29.34 38.19
CA HIS A 87 -14.39 29.46 37.46
C HIS A 87 -13.46 28.25 37.67
N ALA A 88 -13.38 27.70 38.88
CA ALA A 88 -12.60 26.50 39.15
C ALA A 88 -13.16 25.27 38.41
N GLU A 89 -14.49 25.11 38.39
CA GLU A 89 -15.16 24.03 37.65
C GLU A 89 -14.91 24.15 36.14
N LEU A 90 -15.09 25.35 35.56
CA LEU A 90 -14.83 25.60 34.14
C LEU A 90 -13.36 25.37 33.76
N ARG A 91 -12.41 25.78 34.62
CA ARG A 91 -10.98 25.51 34.38
C ARG A 91 -10.69 24.01 34.36
N LYS A 92 -11.31 23.24 35.26
CA LYS A 92 -11.15 21.78 35.31
C LYS A 92 -11.70 21.14 34.03
N GLU A 93 -12.89 21.54 33.58
CA GLU A 93 -13.49 21.05 32.33
C GLU A 93 -12.61 21.38 31.11
N LEU A 94 -12.09 22.60 31.03
CA LEU A 94 -11.18 23.01 29.96
C LEU A 94 -9.87 22.21 29.95
N GLU A 95 -9.31 21.92 31.12
CA GLU A 95 -8.11 21.08 31.25
C GLU A 95 -8.39 19.64 30.81
N GLU A 96 -9.53 19.06 31.21
CA GLU A 96 -9.95 17.72 30.77
C GLU A 96 -10.15 17.66 29.24
N MET A 97 -10.81 18.67 28.66
CA MET A 97 -10.97 18.79 27.21
C MET A 97 -9.63 18.94 26.48
N LEU A 98 -8.72 19.76 27.01
CA LEU A 98 -7.38 19.95 26.43
C LEU A 98 -6.59 18.64 26.44
N GLN A 99 -6.61 17.91 27.57
CA GLN A 99 -5.95 16.60 27.67
C GLN A 99 -6.56 15.57 26.71
N ALA A 100 -7.89 15.55 26.57
CA ALA A 100 -8.57 14.69 25.59
C ALA A 100 -8.15 15.03 24.15
N GLN A 101 -8.09 16.32 23.82
CA GLN A 101 -7.65 16.80 22.51
C GLN A 101 -6.17 16.44 22.23
N MET A 102 -5.29 16.59 23.22
CA MET A 102 -3.88 16.21 23.12
C MET A 102 -3.73 14.70 22.86
N LYS A 103 -4.46 13.86 23.60
CA LYS A 103 -4.49 12.40 23.38
C LYS A 103 -4.97 12.06 21.97
N MET A 104 -6.07 12.63 21.53
CA MET A 104 -6.58 12.42 20.16
C MET A 104 -5.58 12.86 19.09
N SER A 105 -4.95 14.02 19.27
CA SER A 105 -3.92 14.54 18.36
C SER A 105 -2.71 13.60 18.28
N SER A 106 -2.25 13.06 19.42
CA SER A 106 -1.17 12.07 19.42
C SER A 106 -1.55 10.78 18.71
N ALA A 107 -2.75 10.24 18.97
CA ALA A 107 -3.26 9.04 18.31
C ALA A 107 -3.37 9.22 16.78
N MET A 108 -3.85 10.39 16.33
CA MET A 108 -3.90 10.71 14.91
C MET A 108 -2.51 10.79 14.28
N LYS A 109 -1.53 11.38 14.98
CA LYS A 109 -0.14 11.44 14.48
C LYS A 109 0.45 10.04 14.34
N ASP A 110 0.22 9.16 15.30
CA ASP A 110 0.74 7.80 15.28
C ASP A 110 0.05 6.93 14.22
N GLU A 111 -1.26 7.07 14.04
CA GLU A 111 -2.00 6.42 12.95
C GLU A 111 -1.51 6.91 11.58
N ASN A 112 -1.22 8.20 11.43
CA ASN A 112 -0.68 8.74 10.19
C ASN A 112 0.72 8.17 9.88
N LYS A 113 1.61 8.12 10.87
CA LYS A 113 2.91 7.43 10.75
C LYS A 113 2.73 5.96 10.34
N ARG A 114 1.80 5.25 10.98
CA ARG A 114 1.50 3.83 10.68
C ARG A 114 1.02 3.65 9.24
N LEU A 115 0.19 4.56 8.74
CA LEU A 115 -0.29 4.53 7.35
C LEU A 115 0.82 4.84 6.35
N ILE A 116 1.68 5.81 6.65
CA ILE A 116 2.87 6.11 5.82
C ILE A 116 3.77 4.88 5.69
N LEU A 117 4.10 4.22 6.81
CA LEU A 117 4.91 3.01 6.79
C LEU A 117 4.26 1.88 5.97
N LYS A 118 2.95 1.67 6.11
CA LYS A 118 2.23 0.67 5.30
C LYS A 118 2.23 1.00 3.81
N LEU A 119 2.17 2.29 3.45
CA LEU A 119 2.25 2.71 2.05
C LEU A 119 3.65 2.49 1.48
N GLU A 120 4.69 2.79 2.25
CA GLU A 120 6.08 2.53 1.86
C GLU A 120 6.35 1.04 1.66
N GLU A 121 5.89 0.21 2.60
CA GLU A 121 5.97 -1.25 2.50
C GLU A 121 5.26 -1.77 1.23
N LYS A 122 4.00 -1.36 0.99
CA LYS A 122 3.27 -1.77 -0.22
C LYS A 122 3.94 -1.29 -1.50
N LYS A 123 4.49 -0.07 -1.50
CA LYS A 123 5.21 0.49 -2.65
C LYS A 123 6.47 -0.32 -2.95
N GLU A 124 7.20 -0.74 -1.92
CA GLU A 124 8.40 -1.55 -2.09
C GLU A 124 8.07 -2.98 -2.53
N ASN A 125 7.06 -3.60 -1.93
CA ASN A 125 6.56 -4.91 -2.37
C ASN A 125 6.16 -4.87 -3.85
N HIS A 126 5.37 -3.88 -4.27
CA HIS A 126 4.98 -3.73 -5.68
C HIS A 126 6.19 -3.51 -6.61
N ARG A 127 7.20 -2.74 -6.17
CA ARG A 127 8.44 -2.57 -6.95
C ARG A 127 9.18 -3.90 -7.11
N SER A 128 9.30 -4.68 -6.05
CA SER A 128 9.97 -5.99 -6.06
C SER A 128 9.22 -7.03 -6.91
N GLU A 129 7.89 -7.03 -6.87
CA GLU A 129 7.07 -7.87 -7.75
C GLU A 129 7.26 -7.45 -9.21
N LYS A 130 7.25 -6.15 -9.49
CA LYS A 130 7.48 -5.64 -10.85
C LYS A 130 8.87 -5.98 -11.39
N THR A 131 9.91 -6.07 -10.56
CA THR A 131 11.22 -6.55 -11.01
C THR A 131 11.19 -8.05 -11.29
N LYS A 132 10.63 -8.87 -10.40
CA LYS A 132 10.45 -10.32 -10.61
C LYS A 132 9.69 -10.64 -11.89
N TRP A 133 8.56 -9.95 -12.14
CA TRP A 133 7.79 -10.13 -13.37
C TRP A 133 8.57 -9.76 -14.63
N ARG A 134 9.43 -8.74 -14.56
CA ARG A 134 10.29 -8.35 -15.70
C ARG A 134 11.38 -9.39 -15.96
N GLU A 135 11.98 -9.93 -14.91
CA GLU A 135 12.98 -11.01 -15.00
C GLU A 135 12.36 -12.25 -15.64
N GLN A 136 11.22 -12.73 -15.11
CA GLN A 136 10.49 -13.87 -15.67
C GLN A 136 10.07 -13.66 -17.13
N LEU A 137 9.59 -12.45 -17.47
CA LEU A 137 9.25 -12.12 -18.85
C LEU A 137 10.48 -12.20 -19.77
N SER A 138 11.64 -11.71 -19.31
CA SER A 138 12.89 -11.77 -20.05
C SER A 138 13.38 -13.21 -20.24
N GLU A 139 13.30 -14.05 -19.21
CA GLU A 139 13.66 -15.47 -19.27
C GLU A 139 12.76 -16.23 -20.24
N LEU A 140 11.44 -16.05 -20.13
CA LEU A 140 10.49 -16.69 -21.04
C LEU A 140 10.66 -16.21 -22.48
N ALA A 141 10.92 -14.92 -22.69
CA ALA A 141 11.20 -14.39 -24.03
C ALA A 141 12.48 -15.00 -24.63
N SER A 142 13.52 -15.17 -23.82
CA SER A 142 14.76 -15.84 -24.25
C SER A 142 14.54 -17.31 -24.58
N ALA A 143 13.83 -18.05 -23.71
CA ALA A 143 13.50 -19.46 -23.93
C ALA A 143 12.63 -19.66 -25.18
N LEU A 144 11.66 -18.77 -25.40
CA LEU A 144 10.83 -18.76 -26.60
C LEU A 144 11.66 -18.55 -27.87
N GLU A 145 12.61 -17.62 -27.84
CA GLU A 145 13.50 -17.36 -28.97
C GLU A 145 14.41 -18.55 -29.29
N VAL A 146 14.93 -19.24 -28.26
CA VAL A 146 15.71 -20.48 -28.43
C VAL A 146 14.85 -21.57 -29.06
N THR A 147 13.65 -21.81 -28.53
CA THR A 147 12.72 -22.83 -29.04
C THR A 147 12.31 -22.52 -30.48
N ARG A 148 12.10 -21.24 -30.80
CA ARG A 148 11.79 -20.79 -32.16
C ARG A 148 12.93 -21.06 -33.13
N LYS A 149 14.19 -20.82 -32.72
CA LYS A 149 15.37 -21.14 -33.54
C LYS A 149 15.48 -22.65 -33.80
N GLN A 150 15.35 -23.47 -32.76
CA GLN A 150 15.35 -24.93 -32.88
C GLN A 150 14.23 -25.43 -33.79
N HIS A 151 13.02 -24.89 -33.66
CA HIS A 151 11.92 -25.22 -34.55
C HIS A 151 12.25 -24.88 -36.01
N ASN A 152 12.82 -23.69 -36.27
CA ASN A 152 13.21 -23.28 -37.61
C ASN A 152 14.28 -24.22 -38.19
N GLU A 153 15.29 -24.61 -37.41
CA GLU A 153 16.30 -25.59 -37.82
C GLU A 153 15.68 -26.94 -38.20
N VAL A 154 14.79 -27.47 -37.35
CA VAL A 154 14.06 -28.73 -37.63
C VAL A 154 13.20 -28.60 -38.89
N THR A 155 12.53 -27.46 -39.11
CA THR A 155 11.75 -27.25 -40.34
C THR A 155 12.64 -27.23 -41.59
N THR A 156 13.80 -26.57 -41.54
CA THR A 156 14.73 -26.56 -42.68
C THR A 156 15.31 -27.94 -42.96
N GLU A 157 15.62 -28.72 -41.91
CA GLU A 157 16.12 -30.09 -42.08
C GLU A 157 15.04 -31.02 -42.65
N LYS A 158 13.79 -30.86 -42.20
CA LYS A 158 12.65 -31.59 -42.77
C LYS A 158 12.48 -31.29 -44.27
N GLU A 159 12.62 -30.04 -44.68
CA GLU A 159 12.55 -29.63 -46.10
C GLU A 159 13.70 -30.27 -46.90
N ASN A 160 14.92 -30.28 -46.38
CA ASN A 160 16.08 -30.93 -46.99
C ASN A 160 15.87 -32.44 -47.16
N ILE A 161 15.41 -33.13 -46.10
CA ILE A 161 15.11 -34.57 -46.15
C ILE A 161 14.00 -34.85 -47.17
N SER A 162 12.96 -34.02 -47.23
CA SER A 162 11.90 -34.15 -48.24
C SER A 162 12.47 -34.04 -49.65
N HIS A 163 13.33 -33.06 -49.89
CA HIS A 163 13.99 -32.87 -51.19
C HIS A 163 14.83 -34.08 -51.59
N ILE A 164 15.68 -34.59 -50.69
CA ILE A 164 16.51 -35.78 -50.91
C ILE A 164 15.63 -37.01 -51.19
N ASN A 165 14.54 -37.17 -50.43
CA ASN A 165 13.61 -38.29 -50.61
C ASN A 165 12.93 -38.25 -51.99
N ASP A 166 12.55 -37.06 -52.47
CA ASP A 166 12.00 -36.87 -53.81
C ASP A 166 13.02 -37.22 -54.90
N GLU A 167 14.29 -36.82 -54.75
CA GLU A 167 15.37 -37.20 -55.64
C GLU A 167 15.59 -38.73 -55.67
N LEU A 168 15.67 -39.35 -54.49
CA LEU A 168 15.84 -40.80 -54.36
C LEU A 168 14.67 -41.56 -54.96
N ALA A 169 13.43 -41.13 -54.70
CA ALA A 169 12.23 -41.68 -55.33
C ALA A 169 12.31 -41.55 -56.87
N GLY A 170 12.81 -40.42 -57.37
CA GLY A 170 13.12 -40.21 -58.79
C GLY A 170 14.13 -41.23 -59.35
N LYS A 171 15.27 -41.40 -58.68
CA LYS A 171 16.32 -42.37 -59.04
C LYS A 171 15.79 -43.81 -59.03
N VAL A 172 15.03 -44.20 -58.01
CA VAL A 172 14.40 -45.53 -57.93
C VAL A 172 13.42 -45.75 -59.07
N LYS A 173 12.56 -44.76 -59.39
CA LYS A 173 11.64 -44.84 -60.55
C LYS A 173 12.40 -44.99 -61.86
N PHE A 174 13.54 -44.32 -62.02
CA PHE A 174 14.40 -44.44 -63.21
C PHE A 174 15.03 -45.83 -63.31
N LEU A 175 15.69 -46.31 -62.26
CA LEU A 175 16.32 -47.64 -62.22
C LEU A 175 15.30 -48.76 -62.44
N LYS A 176 14.09 -48.64 -61.88
CA LYS A 176 12.99 -49.59 -62.12
C LYS A 176 12.58 -49.63 -63.59
N ARG A 177 12.55 -48.48 -64.28
CA ARG A 177 12.27 -48.40 -65.72
C ARG A 177 13.38 -49.04 -66.55
N GLU A 178 14.64 -48.74 -66.25
CA GLU A 178 15.80 -49.33 -66.94
C GLU A 178 15.87 -50.84 -66.73
N ASN A 179 15.73 -51.33 -65.50
CA ASN A 179 15.71 -52.76 -65.22
C ASN A 179 14.56 -53.47 -65.97
N LYS A 180 13.37 -52.87 -66.04
CA LYS A 180 12.26 -53.40 -66.86
C LYS A 180 12.62 -53.49 -68.35
N LYS A 181 13.35 -52.50 -68.91
CA LYS A 181 13.84 -52.55 -70.29
C LYS A 181 14.87 -53.66 -70.46
N SER A 182 15.85 -53.76 -69.56
CA SER A 182 16.88 -54.81 -69.59
C SER A 182 16.29 -56.21 -69.48
N LEU A 183 15.33 -56.43 -68.57
CA LEU A 183 14.59 -57.70 -68.46
C LEU A 183 13.85 -58.04 -69.75
N LYS A 184 13.20 -57.07 -70.40
CA LYS A 184 12.53 -57.28 -71.70
C LYS A 184 13.54 -57.67 -72.79
N MET A 185 14.71 -57.04 -72.80
CA MET A 185 15.80 -57.37 -73.74
C MET A 185 16.33 -58.79 -73.50
N ILE A 186 16.62 -59.15 -72.25
CA ILE A 186 17.06 -60.50 -71.86
C ILE A 186 16.01 -61.54 -72.28
N TYR A 187 14.74 -61.29 -71.99
CA TYR A 187 13.64 -62.17 -72.41
C TYR A 187 13.59 -62.36 -73.94
N ASN A 188 13.75 -61.29 -74.72
CA ASN A 188 13.76 -61.37 -76.18
C ASN A 188 14.97 -62.16 -76.71
N LEU A 189 16.15 -62.00 -76.10
CA LEU A 189 17.35 -62.78 -76.44
C LEU A 189 17.17 -64.26 -76.10
N LEU A 190 16.64 -64.58 -74.92
CA LEU A 190 16.31 -65.96 -74.53
C LEU A 190 15.28 -66.58 -75.47
N LYS A 191 14.24 -65.83 -75.86
CA LYS A 191 13.25 -66.27 -76.85
C LYS A 191 13.91 -66.55 -78.21
N LYS A 192 14.80 -65.66 -78.67
CA LYS A 192 15.55 -65.84 -79.93
C LYS A 192 16.49 -67.06 -79.85
N GLN A 193 17.18 -67.25 -78.72
CA GLN A 193 18.03 -68.42 -78.48
C GLN A 193 17.21 -69.72 -78.50
N LYS A 194 16.04 -69.72 -77.85
CA LYS A 194 15.12 -70.87 -77.89
C LYS A 194 14.72 -71.20 -79.33
N ASN A 195 14.32 -70.21 -80.11
CA ASN A 195 13.96 -70.41 -81.53
C ASN A 195 15.15 -70.97 -82.32
N LEU A 196 16.35 -70.38 -82.18
CA LEU A 196 17.55 -70.89 -82.86
C LEU A 196 17.92 -72.32 -82.45
N MET A 197 17.71 -72.71 -81.19
CA MET A 197 17.91 -74.10 -80.77
C MET A 197 16.87 -75.03 -81.38
N GLN A 198 15.61 -74.60 -81.48
CA GLN A 198 14.57 -75.36 -82.18
C GLN A 198 14.90 -75.50 -83.66
N ASP A 199 15.30 -74.42 -84.33
CA ASP A 199 15.73 -74.43 -85.74
C ASP A 199 16.93 -75.37 -85.94
N ARG A 200 17.92 -75.33 -85.03
CA ARG A 200 19.06 -76.25 -85.04
C ARG A 200 18.61 -77.70 -84.87
N GLN A 201 17.69 -77.97 -83.95
CA GLN A 201 17.12 -79.31 -83.78
C GLN A 201 16.43 -79.77 -85.05
N THR A 202 15.56 -78.95 -85.65
CA THR A 202 14.87 -79.28 -86.92
C THR A 202 15.88 -79.58 -88.04
N LEU A 203 16.87 -78.72 -88.23
CA LEU A 203 17.95 -78.93 -89.22
C LEU A 203 18.76 -80.21 -88.95
N CYS A 204 19.06 -80.54 -87.69
CA CYS A 204 19.71 -81.80 -87.35
C CYS A 204 18.83 -83.01 -87.74
N HIS A 205 17.51 -82.96 -87.48
CA HIS A 205 16.59 -84.03 -87.91
C HIS A 205 16.52 -84.13 -89.44
N GLU A 206 16.55 -83.01 -90.16
CA GLU A 206 16.58 -82.97 -91.63
C GLU A 206 17.91 -83.46 -92.21
N LEU A 207 19.05 -83.11 -91.60
CA LEU A 207 20.35 -83.65 -92.01
C LEU A 207 20.43 -85.15 -91.74
N GLU A 208 19.97 -85.63 -90.59
CA GLU A 208 19.90 -87.07 -90.32
C GLU A 208 18.98 -87.80 -91.32
N SER A 209 17.85 -87.21 -91.70
CA SER A 209 16.96 -87.82 -92.70
C SER A 209 17.59 -87.81 -94.09
N LEU A 210 18.30 -86.73 -94.48
CA LEU A 210 19.08 -86.65 -95.72
C LEU A 210 20.26 -87.65 -95.72
N GLN A 211 20.97 -87.81 -94.60
CA GLN A 211 22.07 -88.75 -94.45
C GLN A 211 21.58 -90.21 -94.50
N ARG A 212 20.38 -90.49 -93.95
CA ARG A 212 19.68 -91.77 -94.12
C ARG A 212 19.22 -92.00 -95.56
N SER A 213 18.92 -90.94 -96.32
CA SER A 213 18.59 -91.04 -97.75
C SER A 213 19.81 -91.18 -98.67
N GLN A 214 20.97 -90.64 -98.29
CA GLN A 214 22.23 -90.72 -99.05
C GLN A 214 23.03 -92.01 -98.79
N THR A 215 22.80 -92.69 -97.67
CA THR A 215 23.49 -93.96 -97.33
C THR A 215 22.88 -95.21 -97.98
N ALA A 216 21.93 -95.06 -98.91
CA ALA A 216 21.42 -96.13 -99.77
C ALA A 216 22.28 -96.40 -101.03
N GLY A 217 23.43 -95.74 -101.20
CA GLY A 217 24.34 -96.00 -102.32
C GLY A 217 25.80 -95.67 -102.01
N THR A 218 26.58 -96.71 -101.68
CA THR A 218 28.06 -96.83 -101.68
C THR A 218 28.91 -96.20 -100.52
N PRO A 219 30.04 -96.84 -100.11
CA PRO A 219 30.61 -96.73 -98.75
C PRO A 219 32.06 -96.14 -98.62
N LEU A 220 32.47 -95.94 -97.35
CA LEU A 220 33.82 -95.62 -96.77
C LEU A 220 34.32 -94.17 -96.99
N GLN A 221 34.99 -93.46 -96.07
CA GLN A 221 36.15 -93.86 -95.25
C GLN A 221 36.49 -92.81 -94.16
N ARG A 222 37.22 -93.25 -93.11
CA ARG A 222 37.82 -92.48 -91.99
C ARG A 222 38.98 -91.55 -92.39
N TYR A 223 39.32 -90.64 -91.45
CA TYR A 223 40.61 -90.00 -91.06
C TYR A 223 40.45 -88.46 -90.95
N SER A 224 41.05 -87.69 -90.04
CA SER A 224 41.97 -87.90 -88.91
C SER A 224 41.98 -86.65 -87.99
N GLN A 225 42.65 -86.78 -86.84
CA GLN A 225 42.98 -85.75 -85.83
C GLN A 225 43.96 -84.66 -86.30
N GLU A 226 44.03 -83.55 -85.55
CA GLU A 226 45.22 -82.90 -84.91
C GLU A 226 44.98 -81.38 -84.73
N ALA A 227 44.89 -80.85 -83.50
CA ALA A 227 45.94 -80.35 -82.61
C ALA A 227 46.45 -78.93 -82.94
N GLY A 228 46.43 -78.03 -81.94
CA GLY A 228 47.03 -76.69 -82.04
C GLY A 228 46.61 -75.71 -80.93
N ASN A 229 47.33 -75.75 -79.79
CA ASN A 229 47.38 -74.68 -78.77
C ASN A 229 48.15 -73.45 -79.29
N ILE A 230 47.98 -72.27 -78.66
CA ILE A 230 49.05 -71.39 -78.10
C ILE A 230 48.55 -69.98 -77.68
N SER A 231 49.03 -69.55 -76.49
CA SER A 231 49.31 -68.21 -75.90
C SER A 231 48.25 -67.11 -75.82
N ALA A 232 48.00 -66.39 -74.72
CA ALA A 232 48.79 -65.82 -73.59
C ALA A 232 49.07 -64.31 -73.73
N ASN A 233 48.99 -63.62 -72.58
CA ASN A 233 49.45 -62.26 -72.24
C ASN A 233 48.54 -61.05 -72.65
N GLU A 234 48.35 -59.97 -71.87
CA GLU A 234 49.03 -59.48 -70.66
C GLU A 234 48.26 -58.33 -69.96
N GLN A 235 48.27 -58.33 -68.62
CA GLN A 235 48.46 -57.24 -67.62
C GLN A 235 47.64 -55.91 -67.51
N GLY A 236 47.36 -55.58 -66.22
CA GLY A 236 47.38 -54.24 -65.60
C GLY A 236 46.00 -53.61 -65.35
N SER A 237 45.62 -53.05 -64.20
CA SER A 237 46.34 -52.63 -62.98
C SER A 237 45.30 -52.22 -61.89
N GLY A 238 45.51 -52.66 -60.64
CA GLY A 238 45.33 -51.95 -59.35
C GLY A 238 43.97 -51.30 -58.99
N ALA A 239 43.58 -51.06 -57.74
CA ALA A 239 44.03 -51.46 -56.41
C ALA A 239 42.89 -51.06 -55.45
N ASP A 240 42.68 -51.86 -54.42
CA ASP A 240 42.20 -51.56 -53.06
C ASP A 240 41.17 -50.43 -52.80
N THR A 241 40.03 -50.80 -52.20
CA THR A 241 39.71 -50.33 -50.84
C THR A 241 38.59 -51.16 -50.18
N SER A 242 39.03 -51.99 -49.22
CA SER A 242 38.49 -52.18 -47.88
C SER A 242 36.96 -52.35 -47.68
N CYS A 243 36.57 -53.59 -47.47
CA CYS A 243 35.43 -53.95 -46.61
C CYS A 243 35.76 -53.58 -45.15
N ASN A 244 34.94 -52.75 -44.52
CA ASN A 244 34.86 -52.68 -43.07
C ASN A 244 33.39 -52.76 -42.66
N VAL A 245 32.96 -53.98 -42.34
CA VAL A 245 31.74 -54.27 -41.60
C VAL A 245 32.11 -54.22 -40.12
N LYS A 246 31.70 -53.17 -39.41
CA LYS A 246 31.46 -53.19 -37.96
C LYS A 246 29.96 -53.00 -37.79
N GLN A 247 29.24 -54.08 -37.50
CA GLN A 247 28.78 -54.40 -36.14
C GLN A 247 28.12 -53.19 -35.47
N SER A 248 26.79 -53.20 -35.56
CA SER A 248 25.86 -52.91 -34.48
C SER A 248 26.51 -52.81 -33.09
N ASN A 249 26.33 -51.66 -32.43
CA ASN A 249 25.88 -51.65 -31.05
C ASN A 249 24.84 -50.55 -30.90
N VAL A 250 23.62 -51.03 -30.68
CA VAL A 250 22.50 -50.31 -30.11
C VAL A 250 22.77 -50.26 -28.61
N GLU A 251 23.06 -49.08 -28.06
CA GLU A 251 22.88 -48.82 -26.63
C GLU A 251 21.57 -48.05 -26.48
N ILE A 252 20.52 -48.80 -26.17
CA ILE A 252 19.31 -48.30 -25.52
C ILE A 252 19.69 -48.20 -24.05
N ASN A 253 19.88 -46.99 -23.54
CA ASN A 253 19.73 -46.73 -22.11
C ASN A 253 18.43 -45.96 -21.92
N ASN A 254 17.41 -46.73 -21.56
CA ASN A 254 16.33 -46.27 -20.70
C ASN A 254 16.92 -46.18 -19.29
N GLU A 255 16.95 -44.99 -18.71
CA GLU A 255 16.76 -44.83 -17.27
C GLU A 255 15.78 -43.67 -17.07
N ASP A 256 14.51 -44.07 -16.95
CA ASP A 256 13.52 -43.42 -16.11
C ASP A 256 13.89 -43.66 -14.63
N GLU A 257 13.39 -42.76 -13.78
CA GLU A 257 13.20 -42.90 -12.33
C GLU A 257 14.40 -42.72 -11.39
N SER A 258 14.49 -41.51 -10.81
CA SER A 258 14.55 -41.35 -9.36
C SER A 258 13.88 -40.06 -8.92
N LEU A 259 12.95 -40.24 -7.97
CA LEU A 259 12.37 -39.33 -6.97
C LEU A 259 13.08 -38.00 -6.72
#